data_AF-A0A5N5GHY6-F1
#
_entry.id   AF-A0A5N5GHY6-F1
#
_cell.length_a   1.000
_cell.length_b   1.000
_cell.length_c   1.000
_cell.angle_alpha   90.00
_cell.angle_beta   90.00
_cell.angle_gamma   90.00
#
_symmetry.space_group_name_H-M   'P 1'
#
loop_
_entity.id
_entity.type
_entity.pdbx_description
1 polymer ?
#
loop_
_entity_poly.entity_id
_entity_poly.type
_entity_poly.pdbx_seq_one_letter_code
_entity_poly.pdbx_strand_id
1 'polypeptide(L)'
;MATAKTVKDVSPHEFVKAYAAHLKRSGKVELPPWTDIVKTGRFKELAPYDPDWYYVRAASMARKIYLRGGLGVGAFRRIYGGSQRNGSRPPHFCESSGAIARHILQQLQKLNIVDVDPKGGRRITSNGQRDLDQVAGRIVVTP
;
A
#
# COMPACT_ATOMS: atom_id res chain seq x y z
N MET A 1 -20.46 -20.81 2.34
CA MET A 1 -19.27 -19.99 1.97
C MET A 1 -18.58 -19.59 3.26
N ALA A 2 -17.28 -19.86 3.41
CA ALA A 2 -16.55 -19.49 4.61
C ALA A 2 -16.28 -17.97 4.61
N THR A 3 -16.65 -17.28 5.68
CA THR A 3 -16.30 -15.88 5.87
C THR A 3 -14.89 -15.78 6.44
N ALA A 4 -13.99 -15.07 5.76
CA ALA A 4 -12.66 -14.78 6.27
C ALA A 4 -12.75 -14.06 7.63
N LYS A 5 -11.96 -14.50 8.62
CA LYS A 5 -11.93 -13.86 9.94
C LYS A 5 -10.90 -12.74 9.99
N THR A 6 -9.81 -12.88 9.24
CA THR A 6 -8.70 -11.93 9.21
C THR A 6 -8.20 -11.69 7.80
N VAL A 7 -7.42 -10.62 7.63
CA VAL A 7 -6.71 -10.30 6.36
C VAL A 7 -5.79 -11.44 5.87
N LYS A 8 -5.40 -12.36 6.77
CA LYS A 8 -4.54 -13.51 6.45
C LYS A 8 -5.26 -14.59 5.65
N ASP A 9 -6.59 -14.65 5.76
CA ASP A 9 -7.42 -15.71 5.17
C ASP A 9 -7.84 -15.40 3.73
N VAL A 10 -7.48 -14.23 3.21
CA VAL A 10 -7.92 -13.72 1.91
C VAL A 10 -6.75 -13.58 0.94
N SER A 11 -7.01 -13.87 -0.34
CA SER A 11 -6.09 -13.59 -1.44
C SER A 11 -5.60 -12.13 -1.40
N PRO A 12 -4.27 -11.89 -1.44
CA PRO A 12 -3.72 -10.54 -1.40
C PRO A 12 -4.26 -9.63 -2.51
N HIS A 13 -4.49 -10.19 -3.71
CA HIS A 13 -4.94 -9.42 -4.88
C HIS A 13 -6.37 -8.92 -4.70
N GLU A 14 -7.27 -9.81 -4.28
CA GLU A 14 -8.68 -9.48 -4.04
C GLU A 14 -8.82 -8.50 -2.88
N PHE A 15 -8.06 -8.72 -1.80
CA PHE A 15 -8.04 -7.81 -0.66
C PHE A 15 -7.61 -6.40 -1.05
N VAL A 16 -6.50 -6.26 -1.79
CA VAL A 16 -6.00 -4.95 -2.19
C VAL A 16 -7.02 -4.20 -3.05
N LYS A 17 -7.69 -4.90 -3.97
CA LYS A 17 -8.74 -4.31 -4.81
C LYS A 17 -9.94 -3.85 -3.97
N ALA A 18 -10.44 -4.69 -3.08
CA ALA A 18 -11.59 -4.39 -2.22
C ALA A 18 -11.27 -3.24 -1.24
N TYR A 19 -10.09 -3.25 -0.64
CA TYR A 19 -9.69 -2.22 0.31
C TYR A 19 -9.37 -0.89 -0.39
N ALA A 20 -8.81 -0.90 -1.60
CA ALA A 20 -8.66 0.32 -2.40
C ALA A 20 -10.01 0.98 -2.69
N ALA A 21 -11.03 0.20 -3.07
CA ALA A 21 -12.38 0.70 -3.26
C ALA A 21 -13.02 1.21 -1.95
N HIS A 22 -12.67 0.62 -0.79
CA HIS A 22 -13.09 1.12 0.52
C HIS A 22 -12.47 2.49 0.84
N LEU A 23 -11.16 2.63 0.64
CA LEU A 23 -10.44 3.89 0.86
C LEU A 23 -10.97 5.00 -0.05
N LYS A 24 -11.27 4.69 -1.32
CA LYS A 24 -11.88 5.64 -2.27
C LYS A 24 -13.25 6.11 -1.80
N ARG A 25 -14.13 5.18 -1.39
CA ARG A 25 -15.47 5.50 -0.86
C ARG A 25 -15.42 6.32 0.43
N SER A 26 -14.37 6.17 1.23
CA SER A 26 -14.24 6.91 2.48
C SER A 26 -14.13 8.42 2.24
N GLY A 27 -13.60 8.85 1.09
CA GLY A 27 -13.40 10.27 0.76
C GLY A 27 -12.40 11.02 1.66
N LYS A 28 -11.81 10.35 2.66
CA LYS A 28 -10.91 10.97 3.65
C LYS A 28 -9.44 10.99 3.23
N VAL A 29 -9.10 10.27 2.16
CA VAL A 29 -7.74 10.26 1.60
C VAL A 29 -7.59 11.46 0.69
N GLU A 30 -6.79 12.43 1.12
CA GLU A 30 -6.40 13.56 0.28
C GLU A 30 -5.42 13.08 -0.79
N LEU A 31 -5.84 13.12 -2.05
CA LEU A 31 -4.95 12.87 -3.19
C LEU A 31 -4.04 14.08 -3.36
N PRO A 32 -2.71 13.89 -3.36
CA PRO A 32 -1.80 14.99 -3.63
C PRO A 32 -1.89 15.44 -5.11
N PRO A 33 -1.63 16.71 -5.42
CA PRO A 33 -1.80 17.27 -6.77
C PRO A 33 -0.88 16.64 -7.83
N TRP A 34 0.17 15.94 -7.40
CA TRP A 34 1.15 15.31 -8.28
C TRP A 34 0.77 13.88 -8.70
N THR A 35 -0.33 13.30 -8.21
CA THR A 35 -0.68 11.88 -8.46
C THR A 35 -0.76 11.51 -9.93
N ASP A 36 -1.19 12.45 -10.76
CA ASP A 36 -1.50 12.19 -12.17
C ASP A 36 -0.28 12.45 -13.07
N ILE A 37 0.78 13.05 -12.51
CA ILE A 37 1.96 13.50 -13.24
C ILE A 37 3.15 12.58 -12.98
N VAL A 38 3.25 12.03 -11.76
CA VAL A 38 4.49 11.36 -11.32
C VAL A 38 4.55 9.88 -11.69
N LYS A 39 5.78 9.41 -11.84
CA LYS A 39 6.09 7.99 -11.90
C LYS A 39 6.28 7.41 -10.51
N THR A 40 5.97 6.13 -10.36
CA THR A 40 6.04 5.44 -9.06
C THR A 40 7.46 5.12 -8.58
N GLY A 41 8.44 5.20 -9.47
CA GLY A 41 9.86 4.99 -9.21
C GLY A 41 10.71 5.43 -10.41
N ARG A 42 12.00 5.68 -10.19
CA ARG A 42 12.93 6.13 -11.25
C ARG A 42 13.05 5.12 -12.39
N PHE A 43 12.98 3.84 -12.08
CA PHE A 43 13.10 2.73 -13.03
C PHE A 43 11.88 2.55 -13.95
N LYS A 44 10.78 3.27 -13.71
CA LYS A 44 9.61 3.25 -14.60
C LYS A 44 9.79 4.24 -15.74
N GLU A 45 9.45 3.82 -16.95
CA GLU A 45 9.46 4.71 -18.13
C GLU A 45 8.23 5.63 -18.12
N LEU A 46 7.05 5.07 -17.82
CA LEU A 46 5.75 5.74 -17.84
C LEU A 46 5.11 5.87 -16.45
N ALA A 47 4.13 6.77 -16.34
CA ALA A 47 3.26 6.89 -15.17
C ALA A 47 2.28 5.70 -15.08
N PRO A 48 1.68 5.43 -13.90
CA PRO A 48 0.66 4.40 -13.76
C PRO A 48 -0.55 4.66 -14.65
N TYR A 49 -1.06 3.63 -15.33
CA TYR A 49 -2.25 3.72 -16.18
C TYR A 49 -3.56 3.79 -15.39
N ASP A 50 -3.60 3.16 -14.21
CA ASP A 50 -4.77 3.17 -13.35
C ASP A 50 -4.85 4.52 -12.62
N PRO A 51 -5.91 5.33 -12.80
CA PRO A 51 -6.06 6.59 -12.07
C PRO A 51 -6.18 6.38 -10.55
N ASP A 52 -6.64 5.20 -10.11
CA ASP A 52 -6.80 4.85 -8.70
C ASP A 52 -5.54 4.20 -8.10
N TRP A 53 -4.39 4.24 -8.79
CA TRP A 53 -3.15 3.59 -8.37
C TRP A 53 -2.72 3.99 -6.94
N TYR A 54 -3.04 5.21 -6.52
CA TYR A 54 -2.71 5.72 -5.19
C TYR A 54 -3.43 4.92 -4.09
N TYR A 55 -4.72 4.62 -4.29
CA TYR A 55 -5.52 3.80 -3.37
C TYR A 55 -5.04 2.35 -3.34
N VAL A 56 -4.71 1.80 -4.51
CA VAL A 56 -4.14 0.45 -4.63
C VAL A 56 -2.82 0.34 -3.85
N ARG A 57 -1.95 1.35 -3.98
CA ARG A 57 -0.69 1.40 -3.24
C ARG A 57 -0.91 1.58 -1.74
N ALA A 58 -1.83 2.44 -1.32
CA ALA A 58 -2.19 2.61 0.09
C ALA A 58 -2.72 1.31 0.71
N ALA A 59 -3.60 0.61 0.02
CA ALA A 59 -4.14 -0.68 0.45
C ALA A 59 -3.04 -1.76 0.59
N SER A 60 -2.15 -1.84 -0.39
CA SER A 60 -1.01 -2.78 -0.35
C SER A 60 -0.08 -2.49 0.83
N MET A 61 0.18 -1.21 1.13
CA MET A 61 1.00 -0.80 2.26
C MET A 61 0.33 -1.13 3.60
N ALA A 62 -0.95 -0.81 3.78
CA ALA A 62 -1.70 -1.11 5.00
C ALA A 62 -1.70 -2.63 5.30
N ARG A 63 -1.96 -3.46 4.29
CA ARG A 63 -1.90 -4.93 4.43
C ARG A 63 -0.52 -5.42 4.87
N LYS A 64 0.55 -4.87 4.29
CA LYS A 64 1.92 -5.30 4.64
C LYS A 64 2.28 -4.92 6.07
N ILE A 65 1.85 -3.76 6.57
CA ILE A 65 2.07 -3.32 7.96
C ILE A 65 1.28 -4.22 8.92
N TYR A 66 0.04 -4.58 8.58
CA TYR A 66 -0.75 -5.52 9.37
C TYR A 66 -0.04 -6.86 9.53
N LEU A 67 0.55 -7.40 8.46
CA LEU A 67 1.23 -8.70 8.48
C LEU A 67 2.63 -8.65 9.08
N ARG A 68 3.37 -7.58 8.81
CA ARG A 68 4.76 -7.38 9.24
C ARG A 68 4.85 -6.00 9.85
N GLY A 69 4.73 -5.94 11.18
CA GLY A 69 4.96 -4.71 11.94
C GLY A 69 6.40 -4.19 11.76
N GLY A 70 6.62 -2.91 12.04
CA GLY A 70 7.95 -2.28 12.00
C GLY A 70 8.43 -1.88 10.60
N LEU A 71 7.56 -1.92 9.57
CA LEU A 71 7.93 -1.51 8.22
C LEU A 71 8.03 0.02 8.09
N GLY A 72 9.20 0.51 7.65
CA GLY A 72 9.44 1.93 7.35
C GLY A 72 9.44 2.26 5.86
N VAL A 73 9.69 3.53 5.54
CA VAL A 73 9.78 4.02 4.14
C VAL A 73 10.83 3.25 3.33
N GLY A 74 12.00 2.96 3.91
CA GLY A 74 13.07 2.21 3.23
C GLY A 74 12.66 0.78 2.85
N ALA A 75 11.87 0.11 3.69
CA ALA A 75 11.36 -1.23 3.38
C ALA A 75 10.39 -1.18 2.20
N PHE A 76 9.46 -0.20 2.19
CA PHE A 76 8.54 -0.02 1.06
C PHE A 76 9.24 0.37 -0.24
N ARG A 77 10.31 1.17 -0.14
CA ARG A 77 11.14 1.53 -1.29
C ARG A 77 11.71 0.29 -1.98
N ARG A 78 12.17 -0.69 -1.20
CA ARG A 78 12.70 -1.97 -1.72
C ARG A 78 11.60 -2.91 -2.19
N ILE A 79 10.51 -3.06 -1.45
CA ILE A 79 9.37 -3.95 -1.80
C ILE A 79 8.76 -3.57 -3.15
N TYR A 80 8.59 -2.27 -3.41
CA TYR A 80 8.06 -1.77 -4.68
C TYR A 80 9.16 -1.40 -5.69
N GLY A 81 10.42 -1.70 -5.37
CA GLY A 81 11.56 -1.53 -6.26
C GLY A 81 11.48 -2.47 -7.46
N GLY A 82 12.37 -2.27 -8.43
CA GLY A 82 12.37 -3.07 -9.64
C GLY A 82 13.67 -2.97 -10.41
N SER A 83 13.74 -3.69 -11.52
CA SER A 83 14.88 -3.67 -12.42
C SER A 83 14.89 -2.38 -13.25
N GLN A 84 15.98 -1.62 -13.20
CA GLN A 84 16.17 -0.43 -14.01
C GLN A 84 16.91 -0.77 -15.31
N ARG A 85 16.29 -0.43 -16.44
CA ARG A 85 16.93 -0.50 -17.76
C ARG A 85 17.93 0.66 -17.90
N ASN A 86 19.20 0.33 -18.10
CA ASN A 86 20.30 1.31 -18.26
C ASN A 86 20.70 1.50 -19.75
N GLY A 87 19.75 1.33 -20.66
CA GLY A 87 20.00 1.36 -22.11
C GLY A 87 20.79 0.14 -22.56
N SER A 88 22.05 0.36 -22.95
CA SER A 88 22.99 -0.68 -23.40
C SER A 88 23.70 -1.41 -22.26
N ARG A 89 23.74 -0.82 -21.05
CA ARG A 89 24.37 -1.45 -19.89
C ARG A 89 23.43 -2.45 -19.21
N PRO A 90 23.95 -3.49 -18.53
CA PRO A 90 23.13 -4.45 -17.80
C PRO A 90 22.16 -3.80 -16.82
N PRO A 91 20.98 -4.42 -16.62
CA PRO A 91 20.00 -3.92 -15.69
C PRO A 91 20.43 -4.20 -14.23
N HIS A 92 20.13 -3.25 -13.35
CA HIS A 92 20.38 -3.36 -11.91
C HIS A 92 19.14 -3.01 -11.11
N PHE A 93 19.05 -3.52 -9.88
CA PHE A 93 17.97 -3.19 -8.97
C PHE A 93 17.98 -1.71 -8.60
N CYS A 94 16.80 -1.07 -8.68
CA CYS A 94 16.58 0.30 -8.29
C CYS A 94 15.38 0.38 -7.34
N GLU A 95 15.55 1.16 -6.28
CA GLU A 95 14.50 1.40 -5.31
C GLU A 95 13.38 2.29 -5.89
N SER A 96 12.16 2.12 -5.38
CA SER A 96 11.03 2.98 -5.72
C SER A 96 11.09 4.34 -5.01
N SER A 97 10.16 5.23 -5.37
CA SER A 97 10.11 6.59 -4.84
C SER A 97 9.80 6.61 -3.34
N GLY A 98 10.69 7.21 -2.56
CA GLY A 98 10.49 7.43 -1.13
C GLY A 98 9.43 8.49 -0.81
N ALA A 99 9.23 9.48 -1.69
CA ALA A 99 8.24 10.54 -1.49
C ALA A 99 6.81 9.97 -1.49
N ILE A 100 6.51 9.07 -2.44
CA ILE A 100 5.21 8.41 -2.54
C ILE A 100 4.93 7.56 -1.30
N ALA A 101 5.88 6.71 -0.90
CA ALA A 101 5.72 5.85 0.28
C ALA A 101 5.55 6.69 1.56
N ARG A 102 6.33 7.77 1.73
CA ARG A 102 6.20 8.67 2.89
C ARG A 102 4.84 9.35 2.94
N HIS A 103 4.39 9.90 1.82
CA HIS A 103 3.10 10.60 1.75
C HIS A 103 1.93 9.69 2.09
N ILE A 104 1.92 8.46 1.54
CA ILE A 104 0.89 7.46 1.85
C ILE A 104 0.89 7.10 3.34
N LEU A 105 2.06 6.91 3.95
CA LEU A 105 2.13 6.60 5.39
C LEU A 105 1.63 7.76 6.27
N GLN A 106 1.92 9.01 5.89
CA GLN A 106 1.41 10.18 6.59
C GLN A 106 -0.12 10.28 6.48
N GLN A 107 -0.68 10.02 5.29
CA GLN A 107 -2.13 10.01 5.09
C GLN A 107 -2.81 8.86 5.86
N LEU A 108 -2.25 7.64 5.85
CA LEU A 108 -2.76 6.53 6.66
C LEU A 108 -2.66 6.80 8.17
N GLN A 109 -1.68 7.61 8.60
CA GLN A 109 -1.57 8.06 9.99
C GLN A 109 -2.62 9.10 10.34
N LYS A 110 -2.92 10.07 9.46
CA LYS A 110 -4.04 11.01 9.65
C LYS A 110 -5.38 10.28 9.78
N LEU A 111 -5.56 9.18 9.05
CA LEU A 111 -6.74 8.31 9.13
C LEU A 111 -6.75 7.39 10.36
N ASN A 112 -5.72 7.45 11.20
CA ASN A 112 -5.56 6.64 12.40
C ASN A 112 -5.57 5.12 12.12
N ILE A 113 -5.13 4.71 10.93
CA ILE A 113 -4.96 3.30 10.52
C ILE A 113 -3.58 2.79 10.93
N VAL A 114 -2.57 3.66 10.80
CA VAL A 114 -1.15 3.34 11.05
C VAL A 114 -0.58 4.33 12.06
N ASP A 115 0.27 3.85 12.95
CA ASP A 115 0.99 4.64 13.94
C ASP A 115 2.51 4.47 13.82
N VAL A 116 3.27 5.40 14.40
CA VAL A 116 4.73 5.29 14.53
C VAL A 116 5.05 4.32 15.66
N ASP A 117 5.88 3.33 15.39
CA ASP A 117 6.39 2.45 16.44
C ASP A 117 7.58 3.13 17.15
N PRO A 118 7.64 3.20 18.49
CA PRO A 118 8.81 3.70 19.21
C PRO A 118 10.09 2.93 18.90
N LYS A 119 10.01 1.65 18.51
CA LYS A 119 11.17 0.84 18.09
C LYS A 119 11.61 1.12 16.64
N GLY A 120 10.90 1.99 15.93
CA GLY A 120 11.16 2.37 14.56
C GLY A 120 10.19 1.74 13.56
N GLY A 121 9.95 2.45 12.45
CA GLY A 121 9.02 2.03 11.42
C GLY A 121 7.57 2.39 11.74
N ARG A 122 6.65 1.52 11.34
CA ARG A 122 5.20 1.74 11.45
C ARG A 122 4.52 0.50 12.01
N ARG A 123 3.50 0.71 12.83
CA ARG A 123 2.63 -0.33 13.40
C ARG A 123 1.19 -0.07 13.01
N ILE A 124 0.39 -1.13 12.94
CA ILE A 124 -1.05 -1.00 12.74
C ILE A 124 -1.70 -0.56 14.06
N THR A 125 -2.71 0.31 14.01
CA THR A 125 -3.51 0.67 15.20
C THR A 125 -4.62 -0.35 15.42
N SER A 126 -5.24 -0.35 16.61
CA SER A 126 -6.43 -1.18 16.87
C SER A 126 -7.58 -0.85 15.90
N ASN A 127 -7.77 0.45 15.59
CA ASN A 127 -8.76 0.90 14.62
C ASN A 127 -8.43 0.42 13.20
N GLY A 128 -7.16 0.51 12.78
CA GLY A 128 -6.70 0.02 11.49
C GLY A 128 -6.87 -1.49 11.35
N GLN A 129 -6.58 -2.24 12.41
CA GLN A 129 -6.79 -3.68 12.46
C GLN A 129 -8.25 -4.04 12.24
N ARG A 130 -9.16 -3.41 13.00
CA ARG A 130 -10.60 -3.61 12.88
C ARG A 130 -11.12 -3.28 11.48
N ASP A 131 -10.68 -2.16 10.91
CA ASP A 131 -11.09 -1.72 9.56
C ASP A 131 -10.65 -2.72 8.48
N LEU A 132 -9.38 -3.15 8.53
CA LEU A 132 -8.84 -4.13 7.59
C LEU A 132 -9.55 -5.49 7.70
N ASP A 133 -9.77 -6.00 8.92
CA ASP A 133 -10.45 -7.28 9.15
C ASP A 133 -11.93 -7.22 8.74
N GLN A 134 -12.62 -6.10 8.98
CA GLN A 134 -14.01 -5.91 8.54
C GLN A 134 -14.15 -5.92 7.01
N VAL A 135 -13.20 -5.32 6.29
CA VAL A 135 -13.19 -5.38 4.83
C VAL A 135 -12.82 -6.79 4.35
N ALA A 136 -11.89 -7.48 5.01
CA ALA A 136 -11.54 -8.87 4.69
C ALA A 136 -12.76 -9.80 4.78
N GLY A 137 -13.60 -9.65 5.81
CA GLY A 137 -14.81 -10.47 5.99
C GLY A 137 -15.88 -10.30 4.91
N ARG A 138 -15.81 -9.24 4.10
CA ARG A 138 -16.72 -9.02 2.95
C ARG A 138 -16.27 -9.77 1.68
N ILE A 139 -15.06 -10.31 1.68
CA ILE A 139 -14.50 -11.00 0.51
C ILE A 139 -14.86 -12.47 0.63
N VAL A 140 -15.53 -12.99 -0.39
CA VAL A 140 -15.93 -14.39 -0.46
C VAL A 140 -14.69 -15.23 -0.71
N VAL A 141 -14.35 -16.12 0.22
CA VAL A 141 -13.29 -17.11 0.03
C VAL A 141 -13.92 -18.30 -0.70
N THR A 142 -13.57 -18.48 -1.98
CA THR A 142 -13.81 -19.74 -2.68
C THR A 142 -12.97 -20.82 -2.00
N PRO A 143 -13.56 -21.96 -1.58
CA PRO A 143 -12.85 -23.03 -0.90
C PRO A 143 -11.73 -23.64 -1.76
#